data_AF-A0A1I1BG89-F1
#
_entry.id   AF-A0A1I1BG89-F1
#
_cell.length_a   1.000
_cell.length_b   1.000
_cell.length_c   1.000
_cell.angle_alpha   90.00
_cell.angle_beta   90.00
_cell.angle_gamma   90.00
#
_symmetry.space_group_name_H-M   'P 1'
#
loop_
_entity.id
_entity.type
_entity.pdbx_description
1 polymer ?
#
loop_
_entity_poly.entity_id
_entity_poly.type
_entity_poly.pdbx_seq_one_letter_code
_entity_poly.pdbx_strand_id
1 'polypeptide(L)'
;MKRQQKKIRTGGSLSWEEREAMIKEFLTGKYLKNELWEKYTGQDKEHGQLLDWMRKLGYISDDRELGPVKSFYPTSLPLSHSKNIDDPIALQRRIKELEKQ
;
A
#
# COMPACT_ATOMS: atom_id res chain seq x y z
N MET A 1 8.92 17.28 -36.99
CA MET A 1 9.75 17.06 -35.78
C MET A 1 9.47 15.66 -35.24
N LYS A 2 10.44 14.76 -35.22
CA LYS A 2 10.26 13.41 -34.67
C LYS A 2 10.24 13.52 -33.13
N ARG A 3 9.07 13.37 -32.51
CA ARG A 3 8.97 13.14 -31.06
C ARG A 3 9.67 11.82 -30.78
N GLN A 4 10.85 11.87 -30.18
CA GLN A 4 11.47 10.66 -29.65
C GLN A 4 10.55 10.13 -28.56
N GLN A 5 9.99 8.93 -28.76
CA GLN A 5 9.19 8.27 -27.74
C GLN A 5 10.14 7.96 -26.57
N LYS A 6 10.01 8.70 -25.47
CA LYS A 6 10.74 8.39 -24.23
C LYS A 6 10.30 6.99 -23.79
N LYS A 7 11.25 6.04 -23.69
CA LYS A 7 10.95 4.72 -23.15
C LYS A 7 10.50 4.89 -21.71
N ILE A 8 9.24 4.56 -21.46
CA ILE A 8 8.67 4.57 -20.11
C ILE A 8 9.30 3.39 -19.35
N ARG A 9 10.01 3.71 -18.28
CA ARG A 9 10.63 2.75 -17.36
C ARG A 9 9.89 2.79 -16.04
N THR A 10 9.69 1.64 -15.42
CA THR A 10 9.16 1.60 -14.04
C THR A 10 10.26 1.97 -13.06
N GLY A 11 9.92 2.66 -11.97
CA GLY A 11 10.92 3.05 -10.97
C GLY A 11 11.71 1.88 -10.37
N GLY A 12 11.11 0.68 -10.30
CA GLY A 12 11.80 -0.54 -9.88
C GLY A 12 12.92 -1.01 -10.82
N SER A 13 12.93 -0.55 -12.08
CA SER A 13 13.96 -0.91 -13.07
C SER A 13 15.21 -0.03 -13.02
N LEU A 14 15.20 1.02 -12.20
CA LEU A 14 16.37 1.87 -11.97
C LEU A 14 17.35 1.15 -11.05
N SER A 15 18.64 1.24 -11.37
CA SER A 15 19.72 0.74 -10.52
C SER A 15 19.79 1.54 -9.22
N TRP A 16 20.55 1.02 -8.25
CA TRP A 16 20.71 1.70 -6.97
C TRP A 16 21.43 3.05 -7.12
N GLU A 17 22.43 3.11 -8.00
CA GLU A 17 23.21 4.30 -8.33
C GLU A 17 22.33 5.36 -9.01
N GLU A 18 21.45 4.95 -9.92
CA GLU A 18 20.50 5.87 -10.58
C GLU A 18 19.53 6.48 -9.56
N ARG A 19 19.07 5.70 -8.58
CA ARG A 19 18.19 6.18 -7.51
C ARG A 19 18.90 7.18 -6.60
N GLU A 20 20.14 6.89 -6.21
CA GLU A 20 20.95 7.79 -5.38
C GLU A 20 21.26 9.10 -6.12
N ALA A 21 21.61 9.04 -7.40
CA ALA A 21 21.84 10.21 -8.24
C ALA A 21 20.59 11.10 -8.32
N MET A 22 19.42 10.47 -8.52
CA MET A 22 18.14 11.16 -8.51
C MET A 22 17.87 11.85 -7.17
N ILE A 23 18.07 11.17 -6.04
CA ILE A 23 17.88 11.78 -4.72
C ILE A 23 18.84 12.96 -4.50
N LYS A 24 20.10 12.85 -4.91
CA LYS A 24 21.06 13.95 -4.83
C LYS A 24 20.60 15.14 -5.66
N GLU A 25 20.14 14.93 -6.89
CA GLU A 25 19.57 16.00 -7.71
C GLU A 25 18.33 16.63 -7.04
N PHE A 26 17.43 15.83 -6.49
CA PHE A 26 16.26 16.32 -5.76
C PHE A 26 16.64 17.20 -4.57
N LEU A 27 17.65 16.79 -3.78
CA LEU A 27 18.15 17.54 -2.63
C LEU A 27 18.83 18.87 -3.00
N THR A 28 19.28 19.04 -4.25
CA THR A 28 19.78 20.35 -4.71
C THR A 28 18.68 21.41 -4.83
N GLY A 29 17.39 21.01 -4.80
CA GLY A 29 16.24 21.90 -4.87
C GLY A 29 15.98 22.51 -6.25
N LYS A 30 16.69 22.06 -7.29
CA LYS A 30 16.59 22.60 -8.66
C LYS A 30 15.38 22.12 -9.45
N TYR A 31 14.81 20.98 -9.07
CA TYR A 31 13.74 20.32 -9.81
C TYR A 31 12.62 19.91 -8.86
N LEU A 32 11.38 19.96 -9.36
CA LEU A 32 10.26 19.34 -8.68
C LEU A 32 10.39 17.81 -8.75
N LYS A 33 9.86 17.13 -7.73
CA LYS A 33 9.85 15.67 -7.65
C LYS A 33 9.36 15.00 -8.95
N ASN A 34 8.26 15.51 -9.52
CA ASN A 34 7.64 14.94 -10.72
C ASN A 34 8.47 15.19 -11.98
N GLU A 35 9.11 16.35 -12.10
CA GLU A 35 10.00 16.66 -13.24
C GLU A 35 11.20 15.73 -13.24
N LEU A 36 11.77 15.50 -12.06
CA LEU A 36 12.87 14.59 -11.88
C LEU A 36 12.44 13.14 -12.15
N TRP A 37 11.26 12.75 -11.67
CA TRP A 37 10.68 11.46 -11.96
C TRP A 37 10.52 11.23 -13.47
N GLU A 38 9.96 12.19 -14.19
CA GLU A 38 9.78 12.12 -15.65
C GLU A 38 11.13 12.06 -16.39
N LYS A 39 12.15 12.77 -15.89
CA LYS A 39 13.50 12.73 -16.47
C LYS A 39 14.12 11.32 -16.42
N TYR A 40 13.95 10.61 -15.31
CA TYR A 40 14.57 9.29 -15.11
C TYR A 40 13.70 8.11 -15.58
N THR A 41 12.38 8.22 -15.44
CA THR A 41 11.42 7.13 -15.72
C THR A 41 10.56 7.38 -16.95
N GLY A 42 10.42 8.62 -17.40
CA GLY A 42 9.47 8.99 -18.45
C GLY A 42 8.00 9.00 -18.00
N GLN A 43 7.73 8.79 -16.71
CA GLN A 43 6.39 8.84 -16.13
C GLN A 43 6.09 10.24 -15.56
N ASP A 44 4.84 10.67 -15.66
CA ASP A 44 4.37 11.99 -15.22
C ASP A 44 4.21 12.10 -13.69
N LYS A 45 3.89 10.98 -13.03
CA LYS A 45 3.57 10.95 -11.60
C LYS A 45 4.46 9.99 -10.83
N GLU A 46 4.95 10.50 -9.70
CA GLU A 46 5.69 9.75 -8.71
C GLU A 46 4.73 9.27 -7.60
N HIS A 47 4.77 7.98 -7.27
CA HIS A 47 3.89 7.32 -6.30
C HIS A 47 4.57 7.03 -4.95
N GLY A 48 5.46 7.92 -4.48
CA GLY A 48 6.16 7.78 -3.20
C GLY A 48 7.44 6.94 -3.23
N GLN A 49 7.89 6.46 -4.40
CA GLN A 49 9.12 5.68 -4.55
C GLN A 49 10.38 6.45 -4.17
N LEU A 50 10.46 7.75 -4.48
CA LEU A 50 11.60 8.59 -4.14
C LEU A 50 11.74 8.70 -2.61
N LEU A 51 10.61 8.90 -1.91
CA LEU A 51 10.58 8.95 -0.45
C LEU A 51 10.96 7.59 0.17
N ASP A 52 10.50 6.48 -0.41
CA ASP A 52 10.90 5.13 -0.01
C ASP A 52 12.41 4.92 -0.18
N TRP A 53 12.98 5.37 -1.30
CA TRP A 53 14.42 5.28 -1.52
C TRP A 53 15.20 6.16 -0.56
N MET A 54 14.75 7.40 -0.29
CA MET A 54 15.38 8.27 0.70
C MET A 54 15.43 7.65 2.10
N ARG A 55 14.35 6.96 2.51
CA ARG A 55 14.35 6.17 3.76
C ARG A 55 15.36 5.03 3.71
N LYS A 56 15.34 4.23 2.64
CA LYS A 56 16.25 3.07 2.49
C LYS A 56 17.73 3.46 2.40
N LEU A 57 18.03 4.64 1.85
CA LEU A 57 19.38 5.19 1.73
C LEU A 57 19.84 5.96 2.97
N GLY A 58 18.98 6.13 3.98
CA GLY A 58 19.32 6.85 5.21
C GLY A 58 19.34 8.37 5.11
N TYR A 59 18.77 8.94 4.03
CA TYR A 59 18.58 10.40 3.91
C TYR A 59 17.46 10.93 4.80
N ILE A 60 16.50 10.08 5.14
CA ILE A 60 15.42 10.39 6.06
C ILE A 60 15.45 9.34 7.16
N SER A 61 15.63 9.80 8.40
CA SER A 61 15.46 8.97 9.58
C SER A 61 13.98 8.58 9.69
N ASP A 62 13.71 7.30 9.90
CA ASP A 62 12.36 6.81 10.16
C ASP A 62 12.04 7.01 11.64
N ASP A 63 12.09 8.27 12.09
CA ASP A 63 11.72 8.68 13.45
C ASP A 63 10.20 8.68 13.63
N ARG A 64 9.48 8.05 12.70
CA ARG A 64 8.10 7.65 12.91
C ARG A 64 8.15 6.71 14.08
N GLU A 65 7.89 7.23 15.28
CA GLU A 65 7.28 6.41 16.31
C GLU A 65 6.18 5.66 15.60
N LEU A 66 6.37 4.36 15.43
CA LEU A 66 5.34 3.43 15.02
C LEU A 66 4.33 3.45 16.17
N GLY A 67 3.61 4.57 16.30
CA GLY A 67 2.41 4.65 17.08
C GLY A 67 1.60 3.46 16.61
N PRO A 68 1.13 2.61 17.54
CA PRO A 68 0.53 1.33 17.21
C PRO A 68 -0.46 1.60 16.09
N VAL A 69 -0.29 0.91 14.96
CA VAL A 69 -1.14 1.03 13.80
C VAL A 69 -2.54 0.72 14.32
N LYS A 70 -3.29 1.76 14.71
CA LYS A 70 -4.67 1.59 15.13
C LYS A 70 -5.32 1.17 13.84
N SER A 71 -5.55 -0.13 13.71
CA SER A 71 -6.36 -0.72 12.68
C SER A 71 -7.65 0.08 12.66
N PHE A 72 -7.76 1.04 11.74
CA PHE A 72 -8.98 1.82 11.50
C PHE A 72 -10.02 0.97 10.74
N TYR A 73 -9.88 -0.35 10.76
CA TYR A 73 -10.98 -1.24 10.48
C TYR A 73 -11.80 -1.36 11.77
N PRO A 74 -13.03 -0.83 11.83
CA PRO A 74 -13.97 -1.36 12.79
C PRO A 74 -14.13 -2.84 12.47
N THR A 75 -13.60 -3.71 13.34
CA THR A 75 -13.94 -5.12 13.39
C THR A 75 -15.40 -5.22 13.84
N SER A 76 -16.31 -4.89 12.96
CA SER A 76 -17.72 -5.26 12.99
C SER A 76 -18.33 -4.90 11.64
N LEU A 77 -18.20 -5.82 10.69
CA LEU A 77 -19.31 -5.95 9.74
C LEU A 77 -20.55 -6.25 10.60
N PRO A 78 -21.69 -5.56 10.42
CA PRO A 78 -22.94 -6.04 10.96
C PRO A 78 -23.21 -7.36 10.25
N LEU A 79 -22.89 -8.46 10.92
CA LEU A 79 -23.46 -9.75 10.57
C LEU A 79 -24.97 -9.52 10.63
N SER A 80 -25.64 -9.54 9.48
CA SER A 80 -27.09 -9.51 9.42
C SER A 80 -27.58 -10.65 10.30
N HIS A 81 -28.01 -10.29 11.51
CA HIS A 81 -28.63 -11.21 12.45
C HIS A 81 -29.96 -11.59 11.79
N SER A 82 -29.92 -12.63 10.96
CA SER A 82 -31.10 -13.36 10.56
C SER A 82 -31.85 -13.64 11.86
N LYS A 83 -33.04 -13.06 11.97
CA LYS A 83 -33.97 -13.33 13.08
C LYS A 83 -34.47 -14.76 12.94
N ASN A 84 -33.62 -15.72 13.25
CA ASN A 84 -34.00 -17.05 13.66
C ASN A 84 -33.09 -17.34 14.85
N ILE A 85 -33.46 -16.74 15.97
CA ILE A 85 -32.98 -17.18 17.27
C ILE A 85 -33.44 -18.62 17.37
N ASP A 86 -32.45 -19.50 17.31
CA ASP A 86 -32.55 -20.90 17.63
C ASP A 86 -33.35 -21.06 18.92
N ASP A 87 -34.62 -21.43 18.80
CA ASP A 87 -35.43 -21.82 19.94
C ASP A 87 -34.77 -23.10 20.50
N PRO A 88 -34.17 -23.06 21.71
CA PRO A 88 -33.41 -24.18 22.25
C PRO A 88 -34.23 -25.48 22.30
N ILE A 89 -35.56 -25.37 22.33
CA ILE A 89 -36.49 -26.51 22.27
C ILE A 89 -36.46 -27.18 20.89
N ALA A 90 -36.35 -26.41 19.79
CA ALA A 90 -36.29 -26.95 18.44
C ALA A 90 -34.98 -27.73 18.20
N LEU A 91 -33.86 -27.21 18.71
CA LEU A 91 -32.57 -27.89 18.65
C LEU A 91 -32.58 -29.20 19.46
N GLN A 92 -33.14 -29.19 20.66
CA GLN A 92 -33.26 -30.41 21.48
C GLN A 92 -34.14 -31.48 20.83
N ARG A 93 -35.21 -31.08 20.14
CA ARG A 93 -36.04 -32.03 19.37
C ARG A 93 -35.25 -32.65 18.21
N ARG A 94 -34.46 -31.84 17.49
CA ARG A 94 -33.64 -32.32 16.37
C ARG A 94 -32.54 -33.28 16.83
N ILE A 95 -31.91 -33.02 17.98
CA ILE A 95 -30.89 -33.92 18.55
C ILE A 95 -31.50 -35.29 18.87
N LYS A 96 -32.64 -35.33 19.56
CA LYS A 96 -33.34 -36.60 19.87
C LYS A 96 -33.78 -37.40 18.64
N GLU A 97 -34.08 -36.72 17.54
CA GLU A 97 -34.45 -37.36 16.28
C GLU A 97 -33.25 -38.06 15.63
N LEU A 98 -32.06 -37.42 15.68
CA LEU A 98 -30.83 -37.94 15.11
C LEU A 98 -30.24 -39.11 15.92
N GLU A 99 -30.47 -39.17 17.23
CA GLU A 99 -30.02 -40.27 18.10
C GLU A 99 -30.79 -41.59 17.90
N LYS A 100 -31.86 -41.60 17.10
CA LYS A 100 -32.69 -42.78 16.84
C LYS A 100 -32.36 -43.50 15.52
N GLN A 101 -31.39 -43.02 14.76
CA GLN A 101 -30.86 -43.67 13.56
C GLN A 101 -29.71 -44.60 13.93
#